data_AF-A0A2N2D6I3-F1
#
_entry.id   AF-A0A2N2D6I3-F1
#
_cell.length_a   1.000
_cell.length_b   1.000
_cell.length_c   1.000
_cell.angle_alpha   90.00
_cell.angle_beta   90.00
_cell.angle_gamma   90.00
#
_symmetry.space_group_name_H-M   'P 1'
#
loop_
_entity.id
_entity.type
_entity.pdbx_description
1 polymer ?
#
loop_
_entity_poly.entity_id
_entity_poly.type
_entity_poly.pdbx_seq_one_letter_code
_entity_poly.pdbx_strand_id
1 'polypeptide(L)'
;MIKQEGASNVLFVWNPHDRTYPNFKWNSPELYYPGSEYVDWVGLTCYNDGTSYPYGIWRNFNDMYRPVYNDYLLKYPRKPFMITEFSCNEAGGDKTAWIKECLSSLKNYPNIRIAVWFDKIEGKWLYRIDSQPSSKEAFKQGIKDPYYLRNAITR
;
A
#
# COMPACT_ATOMS: atom_id res chain seq x y z
N MET A 1 9.22 26.43 1.76
CA MET A 1 8.10 26.82 2.65
C MET A 1 8.13 26.03 3.96
N ILE A 2 7.73 24.75 4.04
CA ILE A 2 7.64 24.02 5.35
C ILE A 2 8.94 24.08 6.19
N LYS A 3 10.11 23.79 5.60
CA LYS A 3 11.41 23.91 6.30
C LYS A 3 11.76 25.35 6.69
N GLN A 4 11.30 26.34 5.91
CA GLN A 4 11.53 27.76 6.19
C GLN A 4 10.66 28.27 7.36
N GLU A 5 9.47 27.67 7.55
CA GLU A 5 8.59 27.93 8.68
C GLU A 5 9.02 27.21 9.98
N GLY A 6 10.15 26.48 9.96
CA GLY A 6 10.70 25.79 11.14
C GLY A 6 9.94 24.53 11.57
N ALA A 7 9.01 24.00 10.75
CA ALA A 7 8.24 22.80 11.07
C ALA A 7 9.09 21.52 10.92
N SER A 8 9.77 21.13 12.01
CA SER A 8 10.66 19.96 12.07
C SER A 8 9.95 18.65 12.43
N ASN A 9 8.65 18.68 12.70
CA ASN A 9 7.82 17.54 13.08
C ASN A 9 7.04 16.92 11.91
N VAL A 10 7.26 17.40 10.68
CA VAL A 10 6.58 16.93 9.46
C VAL A 10 7.47 15.95 8.71
N LEU A 11 6.90 14.83 8.27
CA LEU A 11 7.53 13.87 7.38
C LEU A 11 6.86 13.94 6.00
N PHE A 12 7.67 13.85 4.94
CA PHE A 12 7.20 13.87 3.56
C PHE A 12 7.16 12.45 2.98
N VAL A 13 5.99 12.07 2.47
CA VAL A 13 5.78 10.80 1.78
C VAL A 13 5.64 11.08 0.29
N TRP A 14 6.53 10.52 -0.53
CA TRP A 14 6.35 10.53 -1.98
C TRP A 14 5.60 9.27 -2.39
N ASN A 15 4.40 9.42 -2.97
CA ASN A 15 3.45 8.33 -3.12
C ASN A 15 2.91 8.18 -4.56
N PRO A 16 3.56 7.35 -5.38
CA PRO A 16 3.04 6.95 -6.68
C PRO A 16 2.10 5.73 -6.58
N HIS A 17 1.29 5.55 -7.62
CA HIS A 17 0.50 4.33 -7.82
C HIS A 17 1.37 3.20 -8.41
N ASP A 18 1.08 1.94 -8.11
CA ASP A 18 1.79 0.76 -8.65
C ASP A 18 1.74 0.61 -10.17
N ARG A 19 0.76 1.27 -10.80
CA ARG A 19 0.47 1.22 -12.22
C ARG A 19 0.43 2.63 -12.74
N THR A 20 1.08 2.84 -13.87
CA THR A 20 1.10 4.11 -14.57
C THR A 20 -0.01 4.14 -15.61
N TYR A 21 -0.89 5.14 -15.54
CA TYR A 21 -1.92 5.37 -16.56
C TYR A 21 -1.97 6.86 -16.94
N PRO A 22 -1.80 7.23 -18.22
CA PRO A 22 -1.45 6.35 -19.33
C PRO A 22 -0.01 5.81 -19.22
N ASN A 23 0.25 4.58 -19.66
CA ASN A 23 1.54 3.90 -19.49
C ASN A 23 2.59 4.35 -20.53
N PHE A 24 3.02 5.60 -20.42
CA PHE A 24 4.10 6.16 -21.23
C PHE A 24 5.32 6.47 -20.38
N LYS A 25 6.51 6.46 -21.00
CA LYS A 25 7.79 6.77 -20.31
C LYS A 25 7.79 8.12 -19.60
N TRP A 26 7.10 9.13 -20.14
CA TRP A 26 7.00 10.45 -19.50
C TRP A 26 6.15 10.46 -18.22
N ASN A 27 5.37 9.40 -18.00
CA ASN A 27 4.52 9.19 -16.82
C ASN A 27 5.16 8.24 -15.78
N SER A 28 6.45 7.96 -15.95
CA SER A 28 7.19 7.14 -14.99
C SER A 28 7.30 7.86 -13.65
N PRO A 29 6.97 7.21 -12.51
CA PRO A 29 7.07 7.83 -11.19
C PRO A 29 8.42 8.51 -10.91
N GLU A 30 9.51 7.95 -11.41
CA GLU A 30 10.87 8.45 -11.23
C GLU A 30 11.04 9.89 -11.74
N LEU A 31 10.27 10.29 -12.76
CA LEU A 31 10.28 11.65 -13.30
C LEU A 31 9.60 12.66 -12.37
N TYR A 32 8.82 12.18 -11.41
CA TYR A 32 8.10 12.99 -10.42
C TYR A 32 8.74 12.89 -9.02
N TYR A 33 9.86 12.16 -8.88
CA TYR A 33 10.56 12.04 -7.62
C TYR A 33 11.32 13.35 -7.32
N PRO A 34 11.01 14.07 -6.23
CA PRO A 34 11.55 15.41 -6.02
C PRO A 34 13.01 15.43 -5.53
N GLY A 35 13.62 14.27 -5.29
CA GLY A 35 14.97 14.14 -4.72
C GLY A 35 14.96 13.55 -3.31
N SER A 36 16.04 12.83 -2.98
CA SER A 36 16.14 12.09 -1.71
C SER A 36 16.18 12.99 -0.47
N GLU A 37 16.60 14.25 -0.58
CA GLU A 37 16.58 15.22 0.53
C GLU A 37 15.20 15.83 0.84
N TYR A 38 14.19 15.56 -0.01
CA TYR A 38 12.81 16.04 0.13
C TYR A 38 11.81 14.96 0.53
N VAL A 39 12.24 13.69 0.56
CA VAL A 39 11.37 12.54 0.82
C VAL A 39 11.86 11.80 2.04
N ASP A 40 11.01 11.66 3.05
CA ASP A 40 11.32 10.86 4.24
C ASP A 40 10.89 9.41 4.07
N TRP A 41 9.75 9.18 3.40
CA TRP A 41 9.15 7.86 3.18
C TRP A 41 8.74 7.66 1.71
N VAL A 42 8.88 6.44 1.23
CA VAL A 42 8.38 6.06 -0.11
C VAL A 42 7.04 5.35 0.05
N GLY A 43 6.03 5.84 -0.67
CA GLY A 43 4.67 5.30 -0.70
C GLY A 43 4.53 4.14 -1.70
N LEU A 44 3.63 3.21 -1.41
CA LEU A 44 3.33 2.03 -2.22
C LEU A 44 1.80 1.85 -2.36
N THR A 45 1.13 2.65 -3.19
CA THR A 45 -0.32 2.49 -3.40
C THR A 45 -0.62 1.38 -4.40
N CYS A 46 -1.29 0.31 -3.95
CA CYS A 46 -1.79 -0.76 -4.81
C CYS A 46 -3.22 -1.17 -4.41
N TYR A 47 -4.13 -1.25 -5.36
CA TYR A 47 -5.49 -1.78 -5.17
C TYR A 47 -5.71 -3.10 -5.91
N ASN A 48 -6.37 -4.05 -5.24
CA ASN A 48 -7.04 -5.15 -5.90
C ASN A 48 -8.49 -4.74 -6.18
N ASP A 49 -8.70 -4.10 -7.33
CA ASP A 49 -10.01 -3.61 -7.79
C ASP A 49 -10.97 -4.76 -8.15
N GLY A 50 -10.46 -5.99 -8.28
CA GLY A 50 -11.26 -7.14 -8.66
C GLY A 50 -11.87 -7.01 -10.05
N THR A 51 -13.03 -7.62 -10.27
CA THR A 51 -13.67 -7.71 -11.61
C THR A 51 -15.01 -6.99 -11.70
N SER A 52 -15.30 -6.05 -10.79
CA SER A 52 -16.55 -5.25 -10.81
C SER A 52 -16.71 -4.36 -12.05
N TYR A 53 -15.62 -4.06 -12.73
CA TYR A 53 -15.57 -3.29 -13.98
C TYR A 53 -14.79 -4.06 -15.06
N PRO A 54 -15.06 -3.85 -16.37
CA PRO A 54 -14.43 -4.61 -17.46
C PRO A 54 -12.90 -4.51 -17.53
N TYR A 55 -12.34 -3.40 -17.04
CA TYR A 55 -10.89 -3.18 -16.97
C TYR A 55 -10.26 -3.68 -15.65
N GLY A 56 -11.09 -4.16 -14.72
CA GLY A 56 -10.65 -4.68 -13.44
C GLY A 56 -10.08 -6.09 -13.59
N ILE A 57 -9.00 -6.36 -12.87
CA ILE A 57 -8.41 -7.69 -12.74
C ILE A 57 -8.21 -8.01 -11.27
N TRP A 58 -8.49 -9.26 -10.89
CA TRP A 58 -8.13 -9.75 -9.57
C TRP A 58 -6.62 -9.94 -9.48
N ARG A 59 -5.99 -9.37 -8.44
CA ARG A 59 -4.55 -9.52 -8.19
C ARG A 59 -4.31 -9.86 -6.72
N ASN A 60 -3.57 -10.94 -6.47
CA ASN A 60 -3.17 -11.33 -5.12
C ASN A 60 -2.18 -10.32 -4.53
N PHE A 61 -2.03 -10.30 -3.20
CA PHE A 61 -1.25 -9.28 -2.52
C PHE A 61 0.21 -9.27 -3.00
N ASN A 62 0.86 -10.44 -2.98
CA ASN A 62 2.28 -10.52 -3.35
C ASN A 62 2.55 -10.24 -4.82
N ASP A 63 1.58 -10.52 -5.70
CA ASP A 63 1.71 -10.23 -7.13
C ASP A 63 1.72 -8.72 -7.41
N MET A 64 1.03 -7.93 -6.59
CA MET A 64 1.07 -6.47 -6.67
C MET A 64 2.32 -5.89 -5.99
N TYR A 65 2.64 -6.36 -4.78
CA TYR A 65 3.64 -5.70 -3.94
C TYR A 65 5.09 -6.12 -4.24
N ARG A 66 5.35 -7.37 -4.62
CA ARG A 66 6.73 -7.83 -4.87
C ARG A 66 7.46 -7.03 -5.96
N PRO A 67 6.86 -6.75 -7.14
CA PRO A 67 7.53 -6.00 -8.18
C PRO A 67 7.88 -4.56 -7.74
N VAL A 68 6.89 -3.82 -7.22
CA VAL A 68 7.09 -2.43 -6.80
C VAL A 68 8.03 -2.31 -5.59
N TYR A 69 7.94 -3.24 -4.64
CA TYR A 69 8.85 -3.27 -3.49
C TYR A 69 10.30 -3.47 -3.93
N ASN A 70 10.55 -4.45 -4.82
CA ASN A 70 11.92 -4.74 -5.28
C ASN A 70 12.50 -3.57 -6.07
N ASP A 71 11.71 -2.98 -6.97
CA ASP A 71 12.13 -1.83 -7.75
C ASP A 71 12.49 -0.61 -6.87
N TYR A 72 11.64 -0.29 -5.89
CA TYR A 72 11.89 0.84 -5.01
C TYR A 72 12.96 0.56 -3.97
N LEU A 73 13.16 -0.70 -3.57
CA LEU A 73 14.28 -1.08 -2.72
C LEU A 73 15.63 -0.87 -3.44
N LEU A 74 15.70 -1.14 -4.73
CA LEU A 74 16.90 -0.88 -5.54
C LEU A 74 17.20 0.63 -5.65
N LYS A 75 16.15 1.45 -5.83
CA LYS A 75 16.28 2.91 -6.02
C LYS A 75 16.47 3.68 -4.72
N TYR A 76 15.80 3.25 -3.65
CA TYR A 76 15.71 3.97 -2.38
C TYR A 76 16.02 3.05 -1.17
N PRO A 77 17.16 2.34 -1.14
CA PRO A 77 17.42 1.24 -0.20
C PRO A 77 17.41 1.66 1.28
N ARG A 78 17.66 2.94 1.57
CA ARG A 78 17.71 3.50 2.93
C ARG A 78 16.38 4.11 3.39
N LYS A 79 15.38 4.22 2.53
CA LYS A 79 14.09 4.85 2.90
C LYS A 79 13.15 3.78 3.50
N PRO A 80 12.43 4.12 4.59
CA PRO A 80 11.29 3.32 5.00
C PRO A 80 10.13 3.48 4.01
N PHE A 81 9.32 2.43 3.87
CA PHE A 81 8.18 2.39 2.97
C PHE A 81 6.86 2.40 3.74
N MET A 82 5.85 3.03 3.15
CA MET A 82 4.49 3.10 3.64
C MET A 82 3.54 2.62 2.55
N ILE A 83 2.70 1.62 2.83
CA ILE A 83 1.50 1.40 2.02
C ILE A 83 0.49 2.46 2.45
N THR A 84 0.49 3.58 1.72
CA THR A 84 -0.32 4.77 2.00
C THR A 84 -1.80 4.52 1.81
N GLU A 85 -2.13 3.64 0.87
CA GLU A 85 -3.48 3.23 0.53
C GLU A 85 -3.44 1.83 -0.10
N PHE A 86 -4.30 0.94 0.38
CA PHE A 86 -4.57 -0.33 -0.27
C PHE A 86 -5.91 -0.90 0.14
N SER A 87 -6.49 -1.73 -0.72
CA SER A 87 -7.67 -2.52 -0.38
C SER A 87 -7.88 -3.66 -1.37
N CYS A 88 -8.86 -4.50 -1.05
CA CYS A 88 -9.31 -5.60 -1.87
C CYS A 88 -10.83 -5.53 -2.05
N ASN A 89 -11.27 -5.59 -3.30
CA ASN A 89 -12.68 -5.71 -3.64
C ASN A 89 -13.20 -7.14 -3.36
N GLU A 90 -14.52 -7.30 -3.39
CA GLU A 90 -15.19 -8.61 -3.24
C GLU A 90 -15.27 -9.38 -4.57
N ALA A 91 -15.49 -8.69 -5.69
CA ALA A 91 -15.68 -9.34 -6.98
C ALA A 91 -14.36 -9.83 -7.57
N GLY A 92 -14.32 -11.07 -8.06
CA GLY A 92 -13.20 -11.62 -8.85
C GLY A 92 -12.30 -12.62 -8.11
N GLY A 93 -12.55 -12.86 -6.81
CA GLY A 93 -11.81 -13.83 -6.03
C GLY A 93 -12.30 -13.90 -4.58
N ASP A 94 -11.47 -14.41 -3.68
CA ASP A 94 -11.78 -14.54 -2.26
C ASP A 94 -11.07 -13.46 -1.45
N LYS A 95 -11.81 -12.41 -1.05
CA LYS A 95 -11.28 -11.32 -0.21
C LYS A 95 -10.83 -11.80 1.17
N THR A 96 -11.48 -12.83 1.73
CA THR A 96 -11.09 -13.40 3.02
C THR A 96 -9.71 -14.05 2.93
N ALA A 97 -9.48 -14.85 1.88
CA ALA A 97 -8.17 -15.43 1.61
C ALA A 97 -7.12 -14.35 1.32
N TRP A 98 -7.48 -13.33 0.55
CA TRP A 98 -6.60 -12.21 0.23
C TRP A 98 -6.16 -11.43 1.48
N ILE A 99 -7.06 -11.15 2.42
CA ILE A 99 -6.72 -10.49 3.70
C ILE A 99 -5.74 -11.34 4.52
N LYS A 100 -5.95 -12.66 4.58
CA LYS A 100 -5.02 -13.59 5.26
C LYS A 100 -3.64 -13.61 4.60
N GLU A 101 -3.58 -13.65 3.27
CA GLU A 101 -2.33 -13.56 2.52
C GLU A 101 -1.62 -12.24 2.79
N CYS A 102 -2.32 -11.11 2.66
CA CYS A 102 -1.81 -9.77 2.93
C CYS A 102 -1.18 -9.68 4.32
N LEU A 103 -1.95 -10.00 5.37
CA LEU A 103 -1.50 -9.86 6.75
C LEU A 103 -0.40 -10.86 7.12
N SER A 104 -0.33 -12.02 6.47
CA SER A 104 0.80 -12.95 6.67
C SER A 104 2.06 -12.56 5.88
N SER A 105 1.90 -11.84 4.77
CA SER A 105 2.99 -11.52 3.85
C SER A 105 3.75 -10.24 4.21
N LEU A 106 3.12 -9.27 4.89
CA LEU A 106 3.75 -7.98 5.22
C LEU A 106 5.08 -8.11 5.97
N LYS A 107 5.26 -9.16 6.78
CA LYS A 107 6.53 -9.43 7.49
C LYS A 107 7.71 -9.75 6.56
N ASN A 108 7.43 -10.15 5.31
CA ASN A 108 8.43 -10.43 4.29
C ASN A 108 8.94 -9.16 3.59
N TYR A 109 8.35 -8.00 3.89
CA TYR A 109 8.70 -6.71 3.29
C TYR A 109 9.24 -5.75 4.38
N PRO A 110 10.48 -5.95 4.87
CA PRO A 110 10.97 -5.28 6.08
C PRO A 110 11.07 -3.75 6.00
N ASN A 111 11.16 -3.17 4.80
CA ASN A 111 11.12 -1.70 4.64
C ASN A 111 9.70 -1.15 4.82
N ILE A 112 8.65 -1.94 4.62
CA ILE A 112 7.27 -1.53 4.86
C ILE A 112 7.03 -1.49 6.37
N ARG A 113 6.90 -0.29 6.92
CA ARG A 113 6.67 -0.11 8.37
C ARG A 113 5.22 0.23 8.70
N ILE A 114 4.50 0.81 7.74
CA ILE A 114 3.12 1.28 7.89
C ILE A 114 2.31 0.77 6.69
N ALA A 115 1.09 0.31 6.95
CA ALA A 115 0.12 -0.02 5.91
C ALA A 115 -1.26 0.50 6.31
N VAL A 116 -1.89 1.27 5.43
CA VAL A 116 -3.15 1.99 5.68
C VAL A 116 -4.23 1.45 4.77
N TRP A 117 -5.19 0.74 5.36
CA TRP A 117 -6.33 0.20 4.62
C TRP A 117 -7.28 1.32 4.19
N PHE A 118 -7.68 1.32 2.93
CA PHE A 118 -8.71 2.22 2.41
C PHE A 118 -10.10 1.60 2.64
N ASP A 119 -10.79 2.05 3.68
CA ASP A 119 -12.06 1.48 4.15
C ASP A 119 -13.27 2.26 3.60
N LYS A 120 -13.68 1.97 2.36
CA LYS A 120 -14.78 2.69 1.69
C LYS A 120 -15.60 1.78 0.78
N ILE A 121 -16.76 2.26 0.35
CA ILE A 121 -17.41 1.79 -0.89
C ILE A 121 -17.20 2.87 -1.95
N GLU A 122 -16.74 2.47 -3.12
CA GLU A 122 -16.53 3.38 -4.25
C GLU A 122 -17.11 2.80 -5.53
N GLY A 123 -18.27 3.31 -5.93
CA GLY A 123 -19.03 2.73 -7.03
C GLY A 123 -19.34 1.25 -6.78
N LYS A 124 -18.79 0.37 -7.61
CA LYS A 124 -18.93 -1.10 -7.49
C LYS A 124 -17.79 -1.78 -6.71
N TRP A 125 -16.85 -1.02 -6.16
CA TRP A 125 -15.77 -1.55 -5.33
C TRP A 125 -16.17 -1.56 -3.86
N LEU A 126 -16.14 -2.74 -3.25
CA LEU A 126 -16.53 -2.98 -1.86
C LEU A 126 -15.28 -3.12 -0.98
N TYR A 127 -14.59 -2.01 -0.73
CA TYR A 127 -13.29 -1.99 -0.05
C TYR A 127 -13.36 -2.12 1.48
N ARG A 128 -14.50 -1.84 2.11
CA ARG A 128 -14.66 -1.97 3.56
C ARG A 128 -14.19 -3.32 4.09
N ILE A 129 -13.45 -3.35 5.20
CA ILE A 129 -12.97 -4.56 5.88
C ILE A 129 -14.15 -5.46 6.27
N ASP A 130 -15.28 -4.85 6.62
CA ASP A 130 -16.51 -5.51 7.03
C ASP A 130 -17.54 -5.73 5.91
N SER A 131 -17.09 -5.70 4.65
CA SER A 131 -17.94 -6.05 3.50
C SER A 131 -18.55 -7.46 3.60
N GLN A 132 -17.90 -8.38 4.32
CA GLN A 132 -18.44 -9.68 4.72
C GLN A 132 -18.01 -10.03 6.17
N PRO A 133 -18.79 -10.85 6.91
CA PRO A 133 -18.40 -11.31 8.25
C PRO A 133 -17.05 -12.05 8.27
N SER A 134 -16.77 -12.86 7.24
CA SER A 134 -15.50 -13.60 7.09
C SER A 134 -14.31 -12.67 6.87
N SER A 135 -14.45 -11.62 6.04
CA SER A 135 -13.42 -10.60 5.81
C SER A 135 -13.08 -9.84 7.09
N LYS A 136 -14.11 -9.43 7.85
CA LYS A 136 -13.94 -8.77 9.16
C LYS A 136 -13.18 -9.65 10.14
N GLU A 137 -13.56 -10.92 10.23
CA GLU A 137 -12.93 -11.85 11.17
C GLU A 137 -11.50 -12.19 10.76
N ALA A 138 -11.22 -12.39 9.47
CA ALA A 138 -9.87 -12.58 8.97
C ALA A 138 -8.95 -11.39 9.31
N PHE A 139 -9.44 -10.15 9.12
CA PHE A 139 -8.68 -8.96 9.47
C PHE A 139 -8.41 -8.89 10.98
N LYS A 140 -9.46 -9.06 11.80
CA LYS A 140 -9.36 -9.06 13.27
C LYS A 140 -8.38 -10.11 13.79
N GLN A 141 -8.31 -11.29 13.19
CA GLN A 141 -7.37 -12.33 13.62
C GLN A 141 -5.94 -12.03 13.16
N GLY A 142 -5.75 -11.53 11.93
CA GLY A 142 -4.43 -11.25 11.40
C GLY A 142 -3.70 -10.13 12.14
N ILE A 143 -4.39 -9.05 12.53
CA ILE A 143 -3.76 -7.93 13.25
C ILE A 143 -3.37 -8.25 14.70
N LYS A 144 -3.77 -9.41 15.24
CA LYS A 144 -3.32 -9.88 16.56
C LYS A 144 -1.89 -10.42 16.55
N ASP A 145 -1.31 -10.67 15.37
CA ASP A 145 0.09 -11.05 15.27
C ASP A 145 0.96 -9.95 15.92
N PRO A 146 1.87 -10.29 16.86
CA PRO A 146 2.76 -9.34 17.51
C PRO A 146 3.55 -8.44 16.54
N TYR A 147 3.74 -8.89 15.29
CA TYR A 147 4.29 -8.09 14.21
C TYR A 147 3.59 -6.73 14.04
N TYR A 148 2.27 -6.66 14.25
CA TYR A 148 1.47 -5.44 14.12
C TYR A 148 1.35 -4.61 15.40
N LEU A 149 1.75 -5.15 16.54
CA LEU A 149 1.64 -4.49 17.85
C LEU A 149 2.89 -3.67 18.21
N ARG A 150 3.82 -3.52 17.26
CA ARG A 150 5.08 -2.78 17.44
C ARG A 150 4.97 -1.32 16.99
N ASN A 151 5.81 -0.46 17.56
CA ASN A 151 5.93 0.92 17.09
C ASN A 151 6.50 0.95 15.66
N ALA A 152 5.76 1.58 14.74
CA ALA A 152 6.18 1.72 13.35
C ALA A 152 7.30 2.76 13.15
N ILE A 153 7.43 3.72 14.08
CA ILE A 153 8.45 4.76 14.10
C ILE A 153 9.14 4.71 15.47
N THR A 154 10.43 4.38 15.48
CA THR A 154 11.28 4.54 16.67
C THR A 154 12.04 5.85 16.51
N ARG A 155 11.86 6.77 17.46
CA ARG A 155 12.67 7.99 17.56
C ARG A 155 14.05 7.67 18.12
#